data_AF-A0A496PP34-F1
#
_entry.id   AF-A0A496PP34-F1
#
_cell.length_a   1.000
_cell.length_b   1.000
_cell.length_c   1.000
_cell.angle_alpha   90.00
_cell.angle_beta   90.00
_cell.angle_gamma   90.00
#
_symmetry.space_group_name_H-M   'P 1'
#
loop_
_entity.id
_entity.type
_entity.pdbx_description
1 polymer ?
#
loop_
_entity_poly.entity_id
_entity_poly.type
_entity_poly.pdbx_seq_one_letter_code
_entity_poly.pdbx_strand_id
1 'polypeptide(L)'
;EEINLTAEQVDSLGDLPKDLMRNIRAFKGRGCRNCNNTGKAGRNGIFEVMPITPAIESLILDKANDSEIRRVALEEGMYSLRMSAVEKMKAGEISIDEVFAVSFGS
;
A
#
# COMPACT_ATOMS: atom_id res chain seq x y z
N GLU A 1 16.17 6.78 9.24
CA GLU A 1 16.76 5.69 10.02
C GLU A 1 15.87 4.48 9.92
N GLU A 2 16.44 3.28 9.89
CA GLU A 2 15.64 2.06 9.88
C GLU A 2 15.04 1.83 11.26
N ILE A 3 13.79 1.41 11.29
CA ILE A 3 13.05 1.09 12.50
C ILE A 3 12.46 -0.32 12.39
N ASN A 4 12.33 -0.99 13.52
CA ASN A 4 11.60 -2.25 13.60
C ASN A 4 10.11 -1.95 13.77
N LEU A 5 9.27 -2.64 13.01
CA LEU A 5 7.82 -2.63 13.22
C LEU A 5 7.47 -3.42 14.47
N THR A 6 6.47 -2.96 15.22
CA THR A 6 5.89 -3.74 16.31
C THR A 6 5.07 -4.91 15.74
N ALA A 7 4.81 -5.94 16.56
CA ALA A 7 3.94 -7.04 16.15
C ALA A 7 2.53 -6.53 15.73
N GLU A 8 1.99 -5.57 16.47
CA GLU A 8 0.71 -4.90 16.17
C GLU A 8 0.74 -4.14 14.84
N GLN A 9 1.84 -3.45 14.53
CA GLN A 9 2.00 -2.77 13.24
C GLN A 9 2.07 -3.76 12.09
N VAL A 10 2.77 -4.88 12.26
CA VAL A 10 2.83 -5.95 11.26
C VAL A 10 1.46 -6.57 11.04
N ASP A 11 0.71 -6.83 12.11
CA ASP A 11 -0.66 -7.35 12.04
C ASP A 11 -1.61 -6.37 11.33
N SER A 12 -1.48 -5.06 11.63
CA SER A 12 -2.28 -3.99 11.03
C SER A 12 -2.08 -3.84 9.51
N LEU A 13 -0.98 -4.36 8.96
CA LEU A 13 -0.78 -4.43 7.51
C LEU A 13 -1.77 -5.39 6.83
N GLY A 14 -2.37 -6.33 7.57
CA GLY A 14 -3.37 -7.26 7.08
C GLY A 14 -2.83 -8.26 6.05
N ASP A 15 -3.75 -8.84 5.28
CA ASP A 15 -3.43 -9.90 4.32
C ASP A 15 -2.74 -9.34 3.07
N LEU A 16 -1.42 -9.44 3.05
CA LEU A 16 -0.55 -9.07 1.94
C LEU A 16 0.16 -10.30 1.37
N PRO A 17 0.57 -10.25 0.07
CA PRO A 17 1.37 -11.31 -0.52
C PRO A 17 2.62 -11.60 0.32
N LYS A 18 2.95 -12.88 0.51
CA LYS A 18 4.08 -13.32 1.34
C LYS A 18 5.39 -12.69 0.92
N ASP A 19 5.56 -12.46 -0.38
CA ASP A 19 6.76 -11.88 -0.98
C ASP A 19 6.95 -10.42 -0.53
N LEU A 20 5.84 -9.69 -0.40
CA LEU A 20 5.82 -8.33 0.09
C LEU A 20 6.13 -8.28 1.60
N MET A 21 5.62 -9.25 2.36
CA MET A 21 5.90 -9.39 3.80
C MET A 21 7.33 -9.86 4.12
N ARG A 22 7.99 -10.53 3.18
CA ARG A 22 9.37 -11.00 3.36
C ARG A 22 10.33 -9.82 3.48
N ASN A 23 11.20 -9.87 4.50
CA ASN A 23 12.18 -8.83 4.80
C ASN A 23 11.53 -7.43 4.88
N ILE A 24 10.38 -7.34 5.54
CA ILE A 24 9.72 -6.06 5.74
C ILE A 24 10.61 -5.13 6.56
N ARG A 25 10.76 -3.89 6.07
CA ARG A 25 11.60 -2.86 6.68
C ARG A 25 10.82 -1.54 6.62
N ALA A 26 11.00 -0.73 7.64
CA ALA A 26 10.39 0.59 7.70
C ALA A 26 11.44 1.63 8.06
N PHE A 27 11.21 2.86 7.61
CA PHE A 27 12.11 3.97 7.84
C PHE A 27 11.36 5.16 8.43
N LYS A 28 12.07 5.89 9.29
CA LYS A 28 11.61 7.16 9.84
C LYS A 28 12.61 8.27 9.53
N GLY A 29 12.11 9.42 9.11
CA GLY A 29 12.93 10.62 8.99
C GLY A 29 13.28 11.17 10.37
N ARG A 30 14.56 11.44 10.62
CA ARG A 30 15.05 11.95 11.92
C ARG A 30 14.59 13.39 12.24
N GLY A 31 14.13 14.12 11.23
CA GLY A 31 13.90 15.55 11.33
C GLY A 31 15.20 16.36 11.18
N CYS A 32 15.14 17.44 10.41
CA CYS A 32 16.21 18.41 10.27
C CYS A 32 15.63 19.77 9.90
N ARG A 33 16.48 20.81 9.86
CA ARG A 33 16.05 22.17 9.50
C ARG A 33 15.36 22.23 8.13
N ASN A 34 15.83 21.46 7.15
CA ASN A 34 15.27 21.48 5.79
C ASN A 34 13.83 20.93 5.70
N CYS A 35 13.45 20.05 6.63
CA CYS A 35 12.08 19.52 6.71
C CYS A 35 11.31 20.08 7.90
N ASN A 36 11.74 21.21 8.48
CA ASN A 36 11.14 21.81 9.68
C ASN A 36 10.99 20.82 10.84
N ASN A 37 11.98 19.94 11.02
CA ASN A 37 12.01 18.87 12.02
C ASN A 37 10.86 17.86 11.94
N THR A 38 10.10 17.81 10.85
CA THR A 38 8.99 16.84 10.69
C THR A 38 9.47 15.44 10.32
N GLY A 39 10.65 15.34 9.72
CA GLY A 39 11.14 14.10 9.12
C GLY A 39 10.48 13.76 7.78
N LYS A 40 9.64 14.66 7.23
CA LYS A 40 8.90 14.48 5.98
C LYS A 40 9.17 15.64 5.03
N ALA A 41 9.33 15.37 3.74
CA ALA A 41 9.54 16.41 2.74
C ALA A 41 8.89 16.01 1.41
N GLY A 42 8.08 16.89 0.85
CA GLY A 42 7.32 16.61 -0.38
C GLY A 42 6.13 15.68 -0.15
N ARG A 43 5.60 15.14 -1.26
CA ARG A 43 4.49 14.18 -1.29
C ARG A 43 4.78 13.17 -2.40
N ASN A 44 4.39 11.92 -2.19
CA ASN A 44 4.57 10.83 -3.14
C ASN A 44 3.19 10.23 -3.44
N GLY A 45 2.93 9.92 -4.71
CA GLY A 45 1.68 9.29 -5.13
C GLY A 45 1.69 7.80 -4.85
N ILE A 46 0.55 7.28 -4.39
CA ILE A 46 0.29 5.85 -4.24
C ILE A 46 -0.90 5.56 -5.13
N PHE A 47 -0.78 4.54 -5.96
CA PHE A 47 -1.72 4.28 -7.05
C PHE A 47 -2.20 2.84 -7.01
N GLU A 48 -3.49 2.66 -7.23
CA GLU A 48 -4.11 1.39 -7.54
C GLU A 48 -4.66 1.54 -8.97
N VAL A 49 -4.14 0.72 -9.88
CA VAL A 49 -4.50 0.79 -11.30
C VAL A 49 -5.17 -0.52 -11.65
N MET A 50 -6.47 -0.44 -11.97
CA MET A 50 -7.30 -1.57 -12.36
C MET A 50 -7.58 -1.52 -13.86
N PRO A 51 -6.85 -2.26 -14.71
CA PRO A 51 -7.18 -2.37 -16.12
C PRO A 51 -8.58 -2.98 -16.30
N ILE A 52 -9.36 -2.44 -17.24
CA ILE A 52 -10.61 -3.06 -17.66
C ILE A 52 -10.28 -4.14 -18.68
N THR A 53 -10.02 -5.35 -18.19
CA THR A 53 -9.83 -6.55 -19.01
C THR A 53 -11.19 -7.07 -19.49
N PRO A 54 -11.23 -7.98 -20.48
CA PRO A 54 -12.49 -8.60 -20.90
C PRO A 54 -13.23 -9.32 -19.76
N ALA A 55 -12.50 -9.88 -18.79
CA ALA A 55 -13.11 -10.52 -17.63
C ALA A 55 -13.80 -9.48 -16.71
N ILE A 56 -13.12 -8.36 -16.44
CA ILE A 56 -13.68 -7.25 -15.67
C ILE A 56 -14.87 -6.61 -16.40
N GLU A 57 -14.79 -6.44 -17.71
CA GLU A 57 -15.88 -5.93 -18.54
C GLU A 57 -17.14 -6.81 -18.43
N SER A 58 -16.97 -8.14 -18.52
CA SER A 58 -18.07 -9.09 -18.32
C SER A 58 -18.73 -8.92 -16.95
N LEU A 59 -17.92 -8.83 -15.88
CA LEU A 59 -18.44 -8.66 -14.51
C LEU A 59 -19.22 -7.34 -14.34
N ILE A 60 -18.76 -6.27 -15.00
CA ILE A 60 -19.47 -4.99 -15.01
C ILE A 60 -20.85 -5.14 -15.69
N LEU A 61 -20.90 -5.80 -16.84
CA LEU A 61 -22.15 -6.04 -17.58
C LEU A 61 -23.12 -6.92 -16.78
N ASP A 62 -22.59 -7.90 -16.05
CA ASP A 62 -23.35 -8.81 -15.18
C ASP A 62 -23.77 -8.16 -13.85
N LYS A 63 -23.36 -6.91 -13.59
CA LYS A 63 -23.60 -6.17 -12.33
C LYS A 63 -23.09 -6.93 -11.10
N ALA A 64 -21.93 -7.56 -11.24
CA ALA A 64 -21.21 -8.16 -10.13
C ALA A 64 -20.95 -7.12 -9.02
N ASN A 65 -20.81 -7.58 -7.78
CA ASN A 65 -20.47 -6.67 -6.69
C ASN A 65 -18.99 -6.22 -6.79
N ASP A 66 -18.65 -5.16 -6.07
CA ASP A 66 -17.29 -4.60 -6.03
C ASP A 66 -16.24 -5.63 -5.61
N SER A 67 -16.60 -6.52 -4.68
CA SER A 67 -15.69 -7.51 -4.11
C SER A 67 -15.32 -8.60 -5.13
N GLU A 68 -16.26 -9.00 -5.98
CA GLU A 68 -16.03 -9.92 -7.09
C GLU A 68 -15.12 -9.31 -8.16
N ILE A 69 -15.41 -8.08 -8.58
CA ILE A 69 -14.58 -7.33 -9.54
C ILE A 69 -13.17 -7.17 -8.98
N ARG A 70 -13.05 -6.75 -7.72
CA ARG A 70 -11.77 -6.57 -7.04
C ARG A 70 -10.98 -7.86 -6.94
N ARG A 71 -11.64 -8.99 -6.61
CA ARG A 71 -10.99 -10.30 -6.55
C ARG A 71 -10.37 -10.66 -7.90
N VAL A 72 -11.12 -10.54 -8.99
CA VAL A 72 -10.61 -10.84 -10.34
C VAL A 72 -9.49 -9.88 -10.72
N ALA A 73 -9.63 -8.59 -10.43
CA ALA A 73 -8.58 -7.62 -10.71
C ALA A 73 -7.25 -7.97 -9.99
N LEU A 74 -7.32 -8.38 -8.72
CA LEU A 74 -6.14 -8.83 -7.97
C LEU A 74 -5.55 -10.12 -8.56
N GLU A 75 -6.39 -11.07 -8.95
CA GLU A 75 -5.95 -12.31 -9.61
C GLU A 75 -5.25 -12.05 -10.95
N GLU A 76 -5.68 -11.02 -11.68
CA GLU A 76 -5.06 -10.54 -12.92
C GLU A 76 -3.85 -9.62 -12.71
N GLY A 77 -3.42 -9.42 -11.46
CA GLY A 77 -2.19 -8.73 -11.13
C GLY A 77 -2.33 -7.25 -10.76
N MET A 78 -3.55 -6.75 -10.53
CA MET A 78 -3.75 -5.43 -9.93
C MET A 78 -3.03 -5.36 -8.57
N TYR A 79 -2.28 -4.29 -8.35
CA TYR A 79 -1.73 -3.95 -7.04
C TYR A 79 -2.69 -3.04 -6.30
N SER A 80 -3.07 -3.44 -5.09
CA SER A 80 -3.90 -2.58 -4.23
C SER A 80 -3.12 -1.38 -3.69
N LEU A 81 -3.82 -0.33 -3.26
CA LEU A 81 -3.22 0.83 -2.59
C LEU A 81 -2.30 0.42 -1.43
N ARG A 82 -2.75 -0.53 -0.60
CA ARG A 82 -1.97 -1.03 0.53
C ARG A 82 -0.69 -1.74 0.08
N MET A 83 -0.77 -2.59 -0.94
CA MET A 83 0.41 -3.27 -1.49
C MET A 83 1.43 -2.26 -2.04
N SER A 84 0.97 -1.28 -2.82
CA SER A 84 1.82 -0.20 -3.34
C SER A 84 2.46 0.64 -2.22
N ALA A 85 1.70 0.97 -1.18
CA ALA A 85 2.20 1.70 -0.01
C ALA A 85 3.29 0.92 0.73
N VAL A 86 3.08 -0.37 0.99
CA VAL A 86 4.07 -1.22 1.68
C VAL A 86 5.35 -1.38 0.86
N GLU A 87 5.25 -1.50 -0.46
CA GLU A 87 6.43 -1.52 -1.33
C GLU A 87 7.26 -0.23 -1.22
N LYS A 88 6.59 0.93 -1.28
CA LYS A 88 7.23 2.25 -1.08
C LYS A 88 7.81 2.42 0.31
N MET A 89 7.16 1.88 1.34
CA MET A 89 7.69 1.89 2.71
C MET A 89 8.98 1.06 2.80
N LYS A 90 9.02 -0.13 2.18
CA LYS A 90 10.22 -0.97 2.13
C LYS A 90 11.38 -0.27 1.40
N ALA A 91 11.06 0.53 0.39
CA ALA A 91 12.03 1.38 -0.32
C ALA A 91 12.48 2.61 0.50
N GLY A 92 11.83 2.91 1.63
CA GLY A 92 12.13 4.07 2.48
C GLY A 92 11.57 5.39 1.95
N GLU A 93 10.61 5.34 1.02
CA GLU A 93 9.98 6.52 0.42
C GLU A 93 8.89 7.13 1.30
N ILE A 94 8.19 6.29 2.08
CA ILE A 94 7.12 6.70 2.99
C ILE A 94 7.27 6.01 4.35
N SER A 95 6.66 6.57 5.39
CA SER A 95 6.66 5.96 6.73
C SER A 95 5.53 4.94 6.91
N ILE A 96 5.63 4.11 7.94
CA ILE A 96 4.54 3.18 8.32
C ILE A 96 3.24 3.94 8.63
N ASP A 97 3.32 5.11 9.27
CA ASP A 97 2.14 5.95 9.54
C ASP A 97 1.45 6.41 8.24
N GLU A 98 2.22 6.63 7.18
CA GLU A 98 1.68 7.00 5.86
C GLU A 98 1.05 5.81 5.16
N VAL A 99 1.60 4.60 5.31
CA VAL A 99 0.96 3.36 4.85
C VAL A 99 -0.43 3.23 5.48
N PHE A 100 -0.54 3.41 6.79
CA PHE A 100 -1.81 3.32 7.49
C PHE A 100 -2.78 4.44 7.09
N ALA A 101 -2.30 5.67 6.96
CA ALA A 101 -3.13 6.80 6.55
C ALA A 101 -3.82 6.60 5.20
N VAL A 102 -3.18 5.90 4.25
CA VAL A 102 -3.78 5.61 2.93
C VAL A 102 -4.54 4.27 2.86
N SER A 103 -4.40 3.41 3.88
CA SER A 103 -4.92 2.04 3.84
C SER A 103 -6.17 1.81 4.70
N PHE A 104 -6.55 2.75 5.56
CA PHE A 104 -7.66 2.61 6.53
C PHE A 104 -8.92 3.44 6.17
N GLY A 105 -9.08 3.82 4.90
CA GLY A 105 -10.26 4.56 4.42
C GLY A 105 -10.80 4.06 3.08
N SER A 106 -10.41 2.87 2.64
CA SER A 106 -10.78 2.24 1.37
C SER A 106 -11.25 0.83 1.61
#